data_AF-A0A850CKY8-F1
#
_entry.id   AF-A0A850CKY8-F1
#
_cell.length_a   1.000
_cell.length_b   1.000
_cell.length_c   1.000
_cell.angle_alpha   90.00
_cell.angle_beta   90.00
_cell.angle_gamma   90.00
#
_symmetry.space_group_name_H-M   'P 1'
#
loop_
_entity.id
_entity.type
_entity.pdbx_description
1 polymer ?
#
loop_
_entity_poly.entity_id
_entity_poly.type
_entity_poly.pdbx_seq_one_letter_code
_entity_poly.pdbx_strand_id
1 'polypeptide(L)'
;MAAGKGRKLVIVESPAKAKTIAGYLGGEFEVEASVGHIRDLPNPSELPADMKKGPFGKFAVDVENGFEPYYVVDPDKKKKVAELKRLLKDSSELYLATDEDREGEAIAWHLLEALKPRVPVKRMVFHEITREAIQRAVNDTREIDSAMVDAQETRRILDRLYGYEVSPVLWRKVRQGLSAGRVQSVATRMVVERERERMAFVRASYWDVEGDFTPDGASQQFTARLAAVDGARVATGRDFADDGRLVGKGVVHLDEALATRIAEACLAQRARVTDVQEKPYTRRPSAPFTTSTLQQEASRKLRLSSKNAMRVAQRLYENGYITYMRTDSTTLSDAATTA
;
A
#
# COMPACT_ATOMS: atom_id res chain seq x y z
N MET A 1 -36.56 12.38 30.17
CA MET A 1 -35.84 12.94 29.00
C MET A 1 -36.33 12.20 27.77
N ALA A 2 -36.92 12.88 26.79
CA ALA A 2 -37.61 12.25 25.68
C ALA A 2 -36.61 11.65 24.67
N ALA A 3 -36.64 10.33 24.50
CA ALA A 3 -36.01 9.67 23.36
C ALA A 3 -36.72 10.19 22.09
N GLY A 4 -35.97 10.83 21.19
CA GLY A 4 -36.54 11.37 19.95
C GLY A 4 -37.15 10.25 19.11
N LYS A 5 -38.38 10.45 18.61
CA LYS A 5 -39.00 9.63 17.55
C LYS A 5 -38.35 9.91 16.18
N GLY A 6 -37.02 9.97 16.15
CA GLY A 6 -36.20 10.40 15.02
C GLY A 6 -35.57 9.25 14.26
N ARG A 7 -35.18 9.47 13.00
CA ARG A 7 -34.43 8.50 12.19
C ARG A 7 -33.09 8.16 12.85
N LYS A 8 -32.47 7.04 12.47
CA LYS A 8 -31.13 6.66 12.92
C LYS A 8 -30.09 7.30 11.99
N LEU A 9 -29.18 8.12 12.50
CA LEU A 9 -28.14 8.75 11.69
C LEU A 9 -26.96 7.80 11.51
N VAL A 10 -26.51 7.58 10.28
CA VAL A 10 -25.33 6.78 9.94
C VAL A 10 -24.31 7.71 9.29
N ILE A 11 -23.08 7.73 9.81
CA ILE A 11 -21.99 8.56 9.24
C ILE A 11 -20.92 7.66 8.66
N VAL A 12 -20.61 7.86 7.38
CA VAL A 12 -19.53 7.19 6.62
C VAL A 12 -18.51 8.22 6.11
N GLU A 13 -17.36 7.81 5.57
CA GLU A 13 -16.34 8.77 5.16
C GLU A 13 -16.62 9.44 3.81
N SER A 14 -17.27 8.74 2.87
CA SER A 14 -17.40 9.22 1.49
C SER A 14 -18.85 9.24 0.99
N PRO A 15 -19.20 10.21 0.12
CA PRO A 15 -20.54 10.29 -0.47
C PRO A 15 -20.95 9.05 -1.27
N ALA A 16 -19.97 8.38 -1.91
CA ALA A 16 -20.23 7.15 -2.66
C ALA A 16 -20.69 6.03 -1.72
N LYS A 17 -19.99 5.80 -0.61
CA LYS A 17 -20.44 4.84 0.42
C LYS A 17 -21.81 5.19 0.97
N ALA A 18 -22.06 6.48 1.23
CA ALA A 18 -23.33 6.92 1.80
C ALA A 18 -24.50 6.53 0.89
N LYS A 19 -24.34 6.76 -0.42
CA LYS A 19 -25.34 6.39 -1.43
C LYS A 19 -25.56 4.87 -1.49
N THR A 20 -24.49 4.08 -1.49
CA THR A 20 -24.58 2.61 -1.55
C THR A 20 -25.26 2.05 -0.30
N ILE A 21 -24.82 2.46 0.89
CA ILE A 21 -25.34 1.97 2.19
C ILE A 21 -26.78 2.41 2.42
N ALA A 22 -27.16 3.64 2.03
CA ALA A 22 -28.56 4.10 2.10
C ALA A 22 -29.52 3.18 1.34
N GLY A 23 -29.08 2.65 0.18
CA GLY A 23 -29.86 1.68 -0.61
C GLY A 23 -30.08 0.32 0.07
N TYR A 24 -29.30 0.01 1.11
CA TYR A 24 -29.41 -1.26 1.86
C TYR A 24 -30.16 -1.10 3.18
N LEU A 25 -30.01 0.03 3.88
CA LEU A 25 -30.57 0.26 5.22
C LEU A 25 -32.03 0.71 5.23
N GLY A 26 -32.56 1.24 4.13
CA GLY A 26 -33.97 1.64 4.04
C GLY A 26 -34.31 2.94 4.77
N GLY A 27 -35.60 3.29 4.80
CA GLY A 27 -36.07 4.64 5.15
C GLY A 27 -36.01 5.04 6.64
N GLU A 28 -35.68 4.10 7.54
CA GLU A 28 -35.50 4.40 8.97
C GLU A 28 -34.11 5.00 9.29
N PHE A 29 -33.15 4.84 8.36
CA PHE A 29 -31.80 5.39 8.47
C PHE A 29 -31.63 6.62 7.59
N GLU A 30 -30.91 7.61 8.12
CA GLU A 30 -30.40 8.75 7.36
C GLU A 30 -28.88 8.60 7.26
N VAL A 31 -28.36 8.43 6.05
CA VAL A 31 -26.94 8.11 5.83
C VAL A 31 -26.22 9.31 5.24
N GLU A 32 -25.20 9.79 5.95
CA GLU A 32 -24.44 10.99 5.61
C GLU A 32 -22.93 10.75 5.55
N ALA A 33 -22.22 11.59 4.80
CA ALA A 33 -20.78 11.51 4.67
C ALA A 33 -20.04 12.60 5.45
N SER A 34 -19.02 12.22 6.22
CA SER A 34 -18.10 13.17 6.89
C SER A 34 -17.15 13.87 5.91
N VAL A 35 -16.92 13.26 4.73
CA VAL A 35 -15.95 13.69 3.71
C VAL A 35 -14.51 13.58 4.25
N GLY A 36 -14.18 12.40 4.79
CA GLY A 36 -12.88 12.07 5.38
C GLY A 36 -12.73 12.52 6.83
N HIS A 37 -11.48 12.84 7.21
CA HIS A 37 -11.16 13.46 8.50
C HIS A 37 -11.86 14.83 8.62
N ILE A 38 -12.37 15.11 9.82
CA ILE A 38 -13.04 16.38 10.14
C ILE A 38 -12.22 17.27 11.08
N ARG A 39 -11.18 16.71 11.68
CA ARG A 39 -10.24 17.37 12.59
C ARG A 39 -8.82 16.97 12.23
N ASP A 40 -7.90 17.90 12.41
CA ASP A 40 -6.47 17.63 12.38
C ASP A 40 -5.74 18.57 13.35
N LEU A 41 -4.47 18.28 13.59
CA LEU A 41 -3.55 19.17 14.27
C LEU A 41 -3.29 20.41 13.39
N PRO A 42 -3.58 21.63 13.87
CA PRO A 42 -3.33 22.84 13.11
C PRO A 42 -1.82 23.05 12.87
N ASN A 43 -1.50 23.88 11.89
CA ASN A 43 -0.17 24.46 11.81
C ASN A 43 0.02 25.43 13.00
N PRO A 44 1.23 25.57 13.56
CA PRO A 44 1.49 26.53 14.63
C PRO A 44 1.03 27.96 14.34
N SER A 45 1.05 28.37 13.06
CA SER A 45 0.55 29.68 12.62
C SER A 45 -0.95 29.86 12.84
N GLU A 46 -1.72 28.77 12.85
CA GLU A 46 -3.18 28.73 12.95
C GLU A 46 -3.68 28.55 14.40
N LEU A 47 -2.77 28.32 15.36
CA LEU A 47 -3.13 28.21 16.77
C LEU A 47 -3.73 29.52 17.31
N PRO A 48 -4.66 29.45 18.28
CA PRO A 48 -5.08 30.62 19.06
C PRO A 48 -3.90 31.36 19.72
N ALA A 49 -4.00 32.68 19.87
CA ALA A 49 -2.88 33.52 20.32
C ALA A 49 -2.39 33.17 21.75
N ASP A 50 -3.33 32.78 22.61
CA ASP A 50 -3.10 32.26 23.96
C ASP A 50 -2.38 30.90 23.93
N MET A 51 -2.67 30.06 22.95
CA MET A 51 -2.03 28.74 22.80
C MET A 51 -0.66 28.77 22.12
N LYS A 52 -0.35 29.82 21.35
CA LYS A 52 0.97 30.00 20.71
C LYS A 52 2.12 30.16 21.70
N LYS A 53 1.85 30.72 22.89
CA LYS A 53 2.84 30.89 23.95
C LYS A 53 2.90 29.70 24.92
N GLY A 54 1.96 28.76 24.79
CA GLY A 54 1.85 27.57 25.62
C GLY A 54 2.57 26.35 25.05
N PRO A 55 2.40 25.18 25.68
CA PRO A 55 3.15 23.97 25.33
C PRO A 55 2.84 23.45 23.92
N PHE A 56 1.66 23.79 23.37
CA PHE A 56 1.26 23.44 22.00
C PHE A 56 1.94 24.30 20.92
N GLY A 57 2.61 25.41 21.27
CA GLY A 57 3.02 26.45 20.32
C GLY A 57 3.95 25.98 19.20
N LYS A 58 4.71 24.89 19.41
CA LYS A 58 5.66 24.37 18.40
C LYS A 58 5.07 23.29 17.50
N PHE A 59 4.24 22.40 18.05
CA PHE A 59 3.81 21.18 17.36
C PHE A 59 2.29 21.00 17.28
N ALA A 60 1.52 21.87 17.93
CA ALA A 60 0.14 21.62 18.34
C ALA A 60 -0.01 20.35 19.21
N VAL A 61 1.07 19.97 19.92
CA VAL A 61 1.15 18.83 20.83
C VAL A 61 1.92 19.27 22.07
N ASP A 62 1.38 19.01 23.25
CA ASP A 62 2.03 19.25 24.54
C ASP A 62 2.96 18.07 24.86
N VAL A 63 4.23 18.20 24.49
CA VAL A 63 5.25 17.16 24.70
C VAL A 63 5.68 17.00 26.16
N GLU A 64 5.34 17.96 27.03
CA GLU A 64 5.72 17.94 28.44
C GLU A 64 4.63 17.27 29.30
N ASN A 65 3.38 17.27 28.82
CA ASN A 65 2.23 16.72 29.54
C ASN A 65 1.58 15.56 28.78
N GLY A 66 2.32 14.46 28.61
CA GLY A 66 1.76 13.22 28.08
C GLY A 66 1.41 13.23 26.59
N PHE A 67 1.99 14.14 25.80
CA PHE A 67 1.75 14.28 24.36
C PHE A 67 0.32 14.67 24.01
N GLU A 68 -0.37 15.44 24.86
CA GLU A 68 -1.74 15.89 24.59
C GLU A 68 -1.81 16.64 23.25
N PRO A 69 -2.66 16.23 22.29
CA PRO A 69 -2.80 16.90 21.00
C PRO A 69 -3.87 17.99 21.02
N TYR A 70 -3.59 19.13 20.39
CA TYR A 70 -4.58 20.16 20.14
C TYR A 70 -5.21 20.00 18.75
N TYR A 71 -6.32 19.28 18.69
CA TYR A 71 -7.07 19.06 17.45
C TYR A 71 -8.12 20.15 17.19
N VAL A 72 -8.12 20.72 15.98
CA VAL A 72 -9.14 21.68 15.52
C VAL A 72 -10.00 21.08 14.43
N VAL A 73 -11.24 21.58 14.28
CA VAL A 73 -12.06 21.26 13.10
C VAL A 73 -11.51 22.01 11.90
N ASP A 74 -11.23 21.28 10.83
CA ASP A 74 -10.68 21.88 9.61
C ASP A 74 -11.61 22.97 9.06
N PRO A 75 -11.09 24.12 8.60
CA PRO A 75 -11.92 25.24 8.15
C PRO A 75 -12.94 24.87 7.06
N ASP A 76 -12.57 23.99 6.13
CA ASP A 76 -13.43 23.50 5.05
C ASP A 76 -14.51 22.51 5.56
N LYS A 77 -14.31 21.88 6.71
CA LYS A 77 -15.23 20.91 7.32
C LYS A 77 -16.23 21.51 8.29
N LYS A 78 -16.06 22.77 8.71
CA LYS A 78 -16.96 23.44 9.67
C LYS A 78 -18.44 23.39 9.28
N LYS A 79 -18.75 23.61 7.99
CA LYS A 79 -20.13 23.54 7.48
C LYS A 79 -20.71 22.13 7.59
N LYS A 80 -19.94 21.11 7.23
CA LYS A 80 -20.36 19.71 7.33
C LYS A 80 -20.54 19.28 8.79
N VAL A 81 -19.64 19.67 9.69
CA VAL A 81 -19.81 19.39 11.13
C VAL A 81 -21.08 20.06 11.68
N ALA A 82 -21.39 21.30 11.28
CA ALA A 82 -22.62 21.98 11.69
C ALA A 82 -23.87 21.27 11.17
N GLU A 83 -23.84 20.79 9.93
CA GLU A 83 -24.90 19.98 9.32
C GLU A 83 -25.11 18.66 10.07
N LEU A 84 -24.04 17.90 10.33
CA LEU A 84 -24.09 16.64 11.08
C LEU A 84 -24.64 16.86 12.51
N LYS A 85 -24.24 17.95 13.18
CA LYS A 85 -24.80 18.33 14.49
C LYS A 85 -26.29 18.62 14.42
N ARG A 86 -26.78 19.21 13.34
CA ARG A 86 -28.21 19.47 13.15
C ARG A 86 -28.96 18.15 12.98
N LEU A 87 -28.52 17.27 12.09
CA LEU A 87 -29.14 15.97 11.85
C LEU A 87 -29.16 15.10 13.12
N LEU A 88 -28.06 15.12 13.87
CA LEU A 88 -27.93 14.38 15.12
C LEU A 88 -28.94 14.82 16.19
N LYS A 89 -29.36 16.09 16.22
CA LYS A 89 -30.38 16.57 17.17
C LYS A 89 -31.74 15.94 16.93
N ASP A 90 -32.05 15.62 15.67
CA ASP A 90 -33.32 15.06 15.25
C ASP A 90 -33.28 13.52 15.17
N SER A 91 -32.15 12.91 15.57
CA SER A 91 -31.91 11.47 15.45
C SER A 91 -32.13 10.72 16.77
N SER A 92 -32.52 9.46 16.69
CA SER A 92 -32.70 8.58 17.87
C SER A 92 -31.41 7.86 18.28
N GLU A 93 -30.56 7.51 17.31
CA GLU A 93 -29.28 6.83 17.48
C GLU A 93 -28.26 7.36 16.46
N LEU A 94 -26.97 7.19 16.76
CA LEU A 94 -25.85 7.49 15.86
C LEU A 94 -25.05 6.21 15.56
N TYR A 95 -24.88 5.89 14.29
CA TYR A 95 -24.02 4.82 13.79
C TYR A 95 -22.77 5.40 13.15
N LEU A 96 -21.60 5.00 13.63
CA LEU A 96 -20.30 5.35 13.04
C LEU A 96 -19.84 4.21 12.15
N ALA A 97 -19.93 4.42 10.84
CA ALA A 97 -19.79 3.42 9.79
C ALA A 97 -18.53 3.63 8.94
N THR A 98 -17.44 4.02 9.60
CA THR A 98 -16.14 4.19 8.96
C THR A 98 -15.44 2.84 8.74
N ASP A 99 -14.44 2.83 7.86
CA ASP A 99 -13.65 1.65 7.53
C ASP A 99 -13.03 1.00 8.76
N GLU A 100 -12.85 -0.32 8.68
CA GLU A 100 -12.30 -1.13 9.77
C GLU A 100 -10.77 -1.15 9.74
N ASP A 101 -10.17 0.02 9.71
CA ASP A 101 -8.74 0.21 9.95
C ASP A 101 -8.54 1.30 11.02
N ARG A 102 -7.29 1.48 11.47
CA ARG A 102 -6.97 2.48 12.49
C ARG A 102 -7.31 3.91 12.05
N GLU A 103 -7.30 4.20 10.75
CA GLU A 103 -7.66 5.53 10.24
C GLU A 103 -9.18 5.74 10.33
N GLY A 104 -9.98 4.77 9.93
CA GLY A 104 -11.43 4.79 10.08
C GLY A 104 -11.85 4.85 11.55
N GLU A 105 -11.15 4.16 12.44
CA GLU A 105 -11.42 4.22 13.89
C GLU A 105 -11.11 5.62 14.47
N ALA A 106 -10.00 6.24 14.07
CA ALA A 106 -9.69 7.62 14.46
C ALA A 106 -10.71 8.64 13.91
N ILE A 107 -11.23 8.45 12.70
CA ILE A 107 -12.31 9.29 12.16
C ILE A 107 -13.59 9.14 13.00
N ALA A 108 -13.96 7.91 13.36
CA ALA A 108 -15.10 7.66 14.23
C ALA A 108 -14.95 8.35 15.59
N TRP A 109 -13.76 8.26 16.20
CA TRP A 109 -13.46 8.95 17.44
C TRP A 109 -13.50 10.48 17.30
N HIS A 110 -12.93 11.05 16.24
CA HIS A 110 -13.00 12.48 15.97
C HIS A 110 -14.43 12.98 15.77
N LEU A 111 -15.30 12.18 15.12
CA LEU A 111 -16.73 12.46 15.00
C LEU A 111 -17.41 12.48 16.36
N LEU A 112 -17.13 11.48 17.21
CA LEU A 112 -17.67 11.43 18.58
C LEU A 112 -17.32 12.70 19.35
N GLU A 113 -16.03 13.07 19.37
CA GLU A 113 -15.53 14.24 20.08
C GLU A 113 -16.05 15.58 19.53
N ALA A 114 -16.18 15.69 18.21
CA ALA A 114 -16.65 16.91 17.57
C ALA A 114 -18.16 17.10 17.74
N LEU A 115 -18.94 16.03 17.63
CA LEU A 115 -20.40 16.05 17.63
C LEU A 115 -20.98 16.04 19.05
N LYS A 116 -20.31 15.39 20.02
CA LYS A 116 -20.74 15.24 21.41
C LYS A 116 -22.19 14.73 21.51
N PRO A 117 -22.49 13.54 20.95
CA PRO A 117 -23.84 13.00 20.91
C PRO A 117 -24.44 12.84 22.31
N ARG A 118 -25.75 13.05 22.41
CA ARG A 118 -26.56 12.78 23.62
C ARG A 118 -27.54 11.62 23.40
N VAL A 119 -27.29 10.85 22.36
CA VAL A 119 -28.05 9.67 21.93
C VAL A 119 -27.11 8.46 21.93
N PRO A 120 -27.63 7.22 21.97
CA PRO A 120 -26.79 6.03 21.85
C PRO A 120 -25.93 6.07 20.58
N VAL A 121 -24.65 5.72 20.73
CA VAL A 121 -23.68 5.64 19.64
C VAL A 121 -23.32 4.18 19.43
N LYS A 122 -23.21 3.75 18.17
CA LYS A 122 -22.86 2.39 17.79
C LYS A 122 -21.77 2.41 16.72
N ARG A 123 -20.71 1.61 16.88
CA ARG A 123 -19.66 1.44 15.86
C ARG A 123 -20.03 0.29 14.94
N MET A 124 -20.27 0.59 13.66
CA MET A 124 -20.66 -0.36 12.62
C MET A 124 -19.47 -0.67 11.71
N VAL A 125 -18.97 -1.91 11.73
CA VAL A 125 -17.81 -2.35 10.94
C VAL A 125 -18.20 -3.38 9.89
N PHE A 126 -17.52 -3.35 8.75
CA PHE A 126 -17.73 -4.28 7.63
C PHE A 126 -16.52 -4.28 6.70
N HIS A 127 -16.23 -5.44 6.10
CA HIS A 127 -15.12 -5.62 5.13
C HIS A 127 -15.56 -5.59 3.67
N GLU A 128 -16.87 -5.56 3.42
CA GLU A 128 -17.49 -5.50 2.09
C GLU A 128 -18.82 -4.74 2.16
N ILE A 129 -19.20 -4.11 1.05
CA ILE A 129 -20.43 -3.31 0.97
C ILE A 129 -21.48 -4.12 0.18
N THR A 130 -22.02 -5.14 0.82
CA THR A 130 -23.14 -5.95 0.31
C THR A 130 -24.38 -5.76 1.19
N ARG A 131 -25.57 -6.07 0.68
CA ARG A 131 -26.81 -5.94 1.47
C ARG A 131 -26.74 -6.79 2.74
N GLU A 132 -26.23 -8.00 2.62
CA GLU A 132 -26.11 -8.97 3.70
C GLU A 132 -25.09 -8.52 4.75
N ALA A 133 -23.92 -8.03 4.33
CA ALA A 133 -22.89 -7.54 5.24
C ALA A 133 -23.35 -6.31 6.02
N ILE A 134 -23.96 -5.34 5.34
CA ILE A 134 -24.47 -4.12 5.98
C ILE A 134 -25.62 -4.42 6.95
N GLN A 135 -26.52 -5.33 6.58
CA GLN A 135 -27.62 -5.72 7.47
C GLN A 135 -27.12 -6.46 8.73
N ARG A 136 -26.08 -7.29 8.59
CA ARG A 136 -25.41 -7.89 9.75
C ARG A 136 -24.73 -6.84 10.63
N ALA A 137 -23.96 -5.94 10.02
CA ALA A 137 -23.19 -4.92 10.73
C ALA A 137 -24.06 -3.95 11.56
N VAL A 138 -25.28 -3.64 11.10
CA VAL A 138 -26.23 -2.83 11.89
C VAL A 138 -26.70 -3.53 13.16
N ASN A 139 -26.79 -4.85 13.15
CA ASN A 139 -27.28 -5.65 14.27
C ASN A 139 -26.16 -6.12 15.20
N ASP A 140 -24.94 -6.20 14.70
CA ASP A 140 -23.74 -6.62 15.43
C ASP A 140 -22.72 -5.48 15.46
N THR A 141 -22.98 -4.53 16.35
CA THR A 141 -22.14 -3.33 16.52
C THR A 141 -21.20 -3.50 17.68
N ARG A 142 -20.03 -2.85 17.60
CA ARG A 142 -19.05 -2.79 18.68
C ARG A 142 -18.97 -1.39 19.29
N GLU A 143 -18.12 -1.25 20.31
CA GLU A 143 -17.66 0.05 20.80
C GLU A 143 -16.44 0.53 19.99
N ILE A 144 -16.10 1.82 20.12
CA ILE A 144 -14.87 2.35 19.54
C ILE A 144 -13.67 1.68 20.21
N ASP A 145 -12.73 1.19 19.39
CA ASP A 145 -11.48 0.61 19.86
C ASP A 145 -10.46 1.71 20.16
N SER A 146 -10.34 2.08 21.45
CA SER A 146 -9.39 3.09 21.91
C SER A 146 -7.94 2.75 21.57
N ALA A 147 -7.54 1.48 21.56
CA ALA A 147 -6.16 1.11 21.23
C ALA A 147 -5.84 1.36 19.76
N MET A 148 -6.81 1.17 18.86
CA MET A 148 -6.65 1.53 17.44
C MET A 148 -6.57 3.05 17.24
N VAL A 149 -7.36 3.82 17.99
CA VAL A 149 -7.31 5.29 18.00
C VAL A 149 -5.94 5.77 18.48
N ASP A 150 -5.49 5.28 19.64
CA ASP A 150 -4.19 5.62 20.22
C ASP A 150 -3.03 5.27 19.27
N ALA A 151 -3.12 4.14 18.58
CA ALA A 151 -2.11 3.74 17.58
C ALA A 151 -2.07 4.69 16.37
N GLN A 152 -3.22 5.23 15.94
CA GLN A 152 -3.29 6.23 14.88
C GLN A 152 -2.75 7.58 15.36
N GLU A 153 -3.17 8.02 16.55
CA GLU A 153 -2.74 9.28 17.17
C GLU A 153 -1.23 9.29 17.44
N THR A 154 -0.70 8.19 17.99
CA THR A 154 0.75 8.00 18.21
C THR A 154 1.51 8.20 16.90
N ARG A 155 1.04 7.60 15.80
CA ARG A 155 1.67 7.79 14.48
C ARG A 155 1.55 9.25 14.02
N ARG A 156 0.39 9.87 14.20
CA ARG A 156 0.12 11.26 13.80
C ARG A 156 1.05 12.25 14.51
N ILE A 157 1.28 12.06 15.81
CA ILE A 157 2.18 12.84 16.65
C ILE A 157 3.64 12.55 16.30
N LEU A 158 4.02 11.28 16.14
CA LEU A 158 5.38 10.90 15.74
C LEU A 158 5.79 11.56 14.42
N ASP A 159 4.95 11.48 13.40
CA ASP A 159 5.23 12.06 12.09
C ASP A 159 5.23 13.61 12.18
N ARG A 160 4.44 14.22 13.08
CA ARG A 160 4.46 15.66 13.38
C ARG A 160 5.80 16.09 14.00
N LEU A 161 6.23 15.44 15.08
CA LEU A 161 7.48 15.76 15.77
C LEU A 161 8.68 15.56 14.84
N TYR A 162 8.73 14.43 14.11
CA TYR A 162 9.79 14.16 13.14
C TYR A 162 9.87 15.24 12.07
N GLY A 163 8.73 15.60 11.46
CA GLY A 163 8.68 16.61 10.41
C GLY A 163 9.18 17.97 10.88
N TYR A 164 8.73 18.42 12.06
CA TYR A 164 9.08 19.74 12.59
C TYR A 164 10.50 19.84 13.13
N GLU A 165 11.07 18.76 13.68
CA GLU A 165 12.44 18.76 14.17
C GLU A 165 13.47 18.59 13.04
N VAL A 166 13.18 17.73 12.05
CA VAL A 166 14.17 17.36 11.02
C VAL A 166 14.15 18.33 9.83
N SER A 167 13.00 18.89 9.45
CA SER A 167 12.93 19.79 8.27
C SER A 167 13.82 21.04 8.40
N PRO A 168 13.91 21.73 9.55
CA PRO A 168 14.82 22.88 9.72
C PRO A 168 16.30 22.54 9.53
N VAL A 169 16.71 21.29 9.78
CA VAL A 169 18.07 20.82 9.51
C VAL A 169 18.30 20.74 8.00
N LEU A 170 17.34 20.18 7.25
CA LEU A 170 17.40 20.12 5.79
C LEU A 170 17.44 21.51 5.15
N TRP A 171 16.70 22.47 5.69
CA TRP A 171 16.71 23.85 5.20
C TRP A 171 18.07 24.52 5.34
N ARG A 172 18.74 24.32 6.48
CA ARG A 172 20.06 24.89 6.76
C ARG A 172 21.19 24.19 6.02
N LYS A 173 21.06 22.88 5.75
CA LYS A 173 22.16 22.05 5.23
C LYS A 173 22.03 21.64 3.77
N VAL A 174 20.84 21.73 3.19
CA VAL A 174 20.56 21.29 1.82
C VAL A 174 19.85 22.39 1.03
N ARG A 175 18.57 22.66 1.33
CA ARG A 175 17.77 23.67 0.62
C ARG A 175 16.53 24.04 1.43
N GLN A 176 16.21 25.34 1.50
CA GLN A 176 14.95 25.80 2.07
C GLN A 176 13.74 25.21 1.33
N GLY A 177 12.67 24.90 2.07
CA GLY A 177 11.42 24.35 1.53
C GLY A 177 11.37 22.83 1.40
N LEU A 178 12.44 22.10 1.75
CA LEU A 178 12.41 20.63 1.81
C LEU A 178 11.62 20.12 3.01
N SER A 179 10.86 19.03 2.84
CA SER A 179 10.17 18.37 3.95
C SER A 179 10.91 17.11 4.39
N ALA A 180 11.01 16.92 5.70
CA ALA A 180 11.49 15.67 6.27
C ALA A 180 10.32 14.71 6.49
N GLY A 181 10.43 13.50 5.95
CA GLY A 181 9.47 12.42 6.16
C GLY A 181 10.15 11.16 6.64
N ARG A 182 9.75 10.62 7.79
CA ARG A 182 10.38 9.45 8.43
C ARG A 182 10.40 8.23 7.50
N VAL A 183 9.25 7.88 6.92
CA VAL A 183 9.14 6.73 5.99
C VAL A 183 9.62 7.10 4.59
N GLN A 184 9.34 8.31 4.12
CA GLN A 184 9.71 8.77 2.78
C GLN A 184 11.23 8.81 2.58
N SER A 185 11.98 9.26 3.59
CA SER A 185 13.45 9.32 3.52
C SER A 185 14.10 7.94 3.38
N VAL A 186 13.54 6.90 4.02
CA VAL A 186 14.01 5.51 3.86
C VAL A 186 13.72 4.99 2.45
N ALA A 187 12.53 5.25 1.90
CA ALA A 187 12.20 4.86 0.53
C ALA A 187 13.13 5.56 -0.49
N THR A 188 13.38 6.86 -0.32
CA THR A 188 14.34 7.60 -1.14
C THR A 188 15.75 7.03 -0.99
N ARG A 189 16.17 6.67 0.22
CA ARG A 189 17.46 6.03 0.49
C ARG A 189 17.61 4.72 -0.30
N MET A 190 16.60 3.85 -0.33
CA MET A 190 16.66 2.58 -1.08
C MET A 190 16.89 2.81 -2.58
N VAL A 191 16.24 3.82 -3.16
CA VAL A 191 16.44 4.19 -4.57
C VAL A 191 17.85 4.72 -4.80
N VAL A 192 18.34 5.59 -3.92
CA VAL A 192 19.69 6.15 -4.00
C VAL A 192 20.77 5.09 -3.82
N GLU A 193 20.58 4.12 -2.92
CA GLU A 193 21.51 3.00 -2.73
C GLU A 193 21.59 2.14 -3.99
N ARG A 194 20.45 1.79 -4.60
CA ARG A 194 20.43 1.09 -5.89
C ARG A 194 21.12 1.88 -7.01
N GLU A 195 20.96 3.19 -7.05
CA GLU A 195 21.64 4.00 -8.06
C GLU A 195 23.16 4.09 -7.80
N ARG A 196 23.60 4.14 -6.54
CA ARG A 196 25.02 4.07 -6.18
C ARG A 196 25.64 2.73 -6.57
N GLU A 197 24.93 1.62 -6.37
CA GLU A 197 25.33 0.29 -6.87
C GLU A 197 25.54 0.34 -8.39
N ARG A 198 24.60 0.92 -9.14
CA ARG A 198 24.70 1.06 -10.61
C ARG A 198 25.84 1.96 -11.05
N MET A 199 26.13 3.03 -10.32
CA MET A 199 27.25 3.94 -10.59
C MET A 199 28.61 3.28 -10.34
N ALA A 200 28.68 2.40 -9.33
CA ALA A 200 29.89 1.66 -8.98
C ALA A 200 30.10 0.39 -9.84
N PHE A 201 29.06 -0.07 -10.53
CA PHE A 201 29.09 -1.27 -11.36
C PHE A 201 30.09 -1.15 -12.53
N VAL A 202 31.03 -2.09 -12.62
CA VAL A 202 31.99 -2.20 -13.71
C VAL A 202 31.58 -3.37 -14.60
N ARG A 203 31.37 -3.08 -15.89
CA ARG A 203 30.95 -4.10 -16.86
C ARG A 203 32.09 -5.08 -17.14
N ALA A 204 31.76 -6.37 -17.12
CA ALA A 204 32.59 -7.42 -17.72
C ALA A 204 32.01 -7.84 -19.07
N SER A 205 32.88 -8.17 -20.04
CA SER A 205 32.49 -8.83 -21.28
C SER A 205 32.69 -10.33 -21.14
N TYR A 206 31.78 -11.11 -21.73
CA TYR A 206 31.94 -12.56 -21.91
C TYR A 206 31.27 -12.93 -23.23
N TRP A 207 31.79 -13.97 -23.87
CA TRP A 207 31.24 -14.52 -25.09
C TRP A 207 30.66 -15.91 -24.83
N ASP A 208 29.67 -16.29 -25.63
CA ASP A 208 29.21 -17.66 -25.77
C ASP A 208 29.27 -18.08 -27.25
N VAL A 209 28.89 -19.33 -27.50
CA VAL A 209 28.71 -19.85 -28.86
C VAL A 209 27.33 -20.49 -28.90
N GLU A 210 26.49 -20.04 -29.83
CA GLU A 210 25.22 -20.68 -30.16
C GLU A 210 25.39 -21.45 -31.47
N GLY A 211 24.71 -22.59 -31.58
CA GLY A 211 24.64 -23.37 -32.81
C GLY A 211 23.22 -23.82 -33.08
N ASP A 212 22.85 -23.84 -34.35
CA ASP A 212 21.58 -24.39 -34.78
C ASP A 212 21.75 -25.83 -35.24
N PHE A 213 20.95 -26.73 -34.68
CA PHE A 213 21.05 -28.16 -34.88
C PHE A 213 19.75 -28.70 -35.46
N THR A 214 19.88 -29.56 -36.47
CA THR A 214 18.78 -30.34 -37.02
C THR A 214 19.10 -31.81 -36.80
N PRO A 215 18.30 -32.55 -36.00
CA PRO A 215 18.49 -33.98 -35.84
C PRO A 215 18.41 -34.72 -37.18
N ASP A 216 19.20 -35.77 -37.36
CA ASP A 216 19.15 -36.61 -38.56
C ASP A 216 17.72 -37.15 -38.76
N GLY A 217 17.14 -36.90 -39.94
CA GLY A 217 15.78 -37.33 -40.28
C GLY A 217 14.65 -36.47 -39.72
N ALA A 218 14.96 -35.40 -38.98
CA ALA A 218 13.98 -34.42 -38.52
C ALA A 218 13.99 -33.16 -39.42
N SER A 219 12.84 -32.51 -39.53
CA SER A 219 12.71 -31.19 -40.18
C SER A 219 12.81 -30.02 -39.20
N GLN A 220 12.68 -30.30 -37.89
CA GLN A 220 12.67 -29.29 -36.86
C GLN A 220 14.10 -29.00 -36.38
N GLN A 221 14.53 -27.76 -36.59
CA GLN A 221 15.77 -27.21 -36.07
C GLN A 221 15.56 -26.68 -34.64
N PHE A 222 16.61 -26.72 -33.83
CA PHE A 222 16.65 -26.06 -32.53
C PHE A 222 18.02 -25.43 -32.28
N THR A 223 18.06 -24.37 -31.50
CA THR A 223 19.30 -23.70 -31.10
C THR A 223 19.79 -24.27 -29.76
N ALA A 224 21.10 -24.52 -29.65
CA ALA A 224 21.75 -24.87 -28.39
C ALA A 224 22.94 -23.95 -28.12
N ARG A 225 23.17 -23.66 -26.84
CA ARG A 225 24.30 -22.85 -26.37
C ARG A 225 25.42 -23.74 -25.87
N LEU A 226 26.66 -23.34 -26.12
CA LEU A 226 27.85 -23.97 -25.57
C LEU A 226 27.81 -23.88 -24.03
N ALA A 227 27.68 -25.04 -23.38
CA ALA A 227 27.61 -25.11 -21.93
C ALA A 227 28.99 -25.24 -21.27
N ALA A 228 29.94 -25.93 -21.92
CA ALA A 228 31.26 -26.22 -21.36
C ALA A 228 32.31 -26.44 -22.46
N VAL A 229 33.57 -26.17 -22.14
CA VAL A 229 34.76 -26.48 -22.94
C VAL A 229 35.70 -27.30 -22.07
N ASP A 230 36.12 -28.47 -22.55
CA ASP A 230 37.03 -29.39 -21.85
C ASP A 230 36.64 -29.67 -20.39
N GLY A 231 35.33 -29.81 -20.14
CA GLY A 231 34.76 -30.09 -18.82
C GLY A 231 34.61 -28.86 -17.91
N ALA A 232 35.10 -27.68 -18.30
CA ALA A 232 34.87 -26.42 -17.60
C ALA A 232 33.65 -25.69 -18.15
N ARG A 233 32.73 -25.26 -17.28
CA ARG A 233 31.51 -24.54 -17.70
C ARG A 233 31.87 -23.18 -18.29
N VAL A 234 31.21 -22.76 -19.36
CA VAL A 234 31.38 -21.40 -19.90
C VAL A 234 30.88 -20.36 -18.88
N ALA A 235 31.69 -19.35 -18.62
CA ALA A 235 31.35 -18.25 -17.73
C ALA A 235 30.22 -17.39 -18.33
N THR A 236 29.27 -16.99 -17.49
CA THR A 236 28.12 -16.15 -17.85
C THR A 236 28.03 -14.96 -16.92
N GLY A 237 27.07 -14.05 -17.11
CA GLY A 237 26.96 -12.83 -16.28
C GLY A 237 26.95 -13.06 -14.75
N ARG A 238 26.42 -14.22 -14.29
CA ARG A 238 26.42 -14.62 -12.87
C ARG A 238 27.79 -15.01 -12.29
N ASP A 239 28.79 -15.16 -13.14
CA ASP A 239 30.16 -15.55 -12.75
C ASP A 239 31.08 -14.35 -12.55
N PHE A 240 30.57 -13.13 -12.75
CA PHE A 240 31.28 -11.87 -12.54
C PHE A 240 30.70 -11.15 -11.31
N ALA A 241 31.58 -10.56 -10.51
CA ALA A 241 31.20 -9.65 -9.45
C ALA A 241 30.83 -8.27 -10.02
N ASP A 242 30.24 -7.41 -9.17
CA ASP A 242 29.84 -6.05 -9.55
C ASP A 242 31.03 -5.16 -9.98
N ASP A 243 32.26 -5.53 -9.62
CA ASP A 243 33.50 -4.88 -10.06
C ASP A 243 34.07 -5.45 -11.37
N GLY A 244 33.32 -6.31 -12.05
CA GLY A 244 33.67 -6.91 -13.34
C GLY A 244 34.69 -8.05 -13.23
N ARG A 245 35.12 -8.44 -12.03
CA ARG A 245 36.08 -9.54 -11.85
C ARG A 245 35.37 -10.89 -11.93
N LEU A 246 36.00 -11.85 -12.62
CA LEU A 246 35.55 -13.23 -12.66
C LEU A 246 35.71 -13.86 -11.26
N VAL A 247 34.60 -14.32 -10.69
CA VAL A 247 34.53 -15.00 -9.38
C VAL A 247 34.05 -16.45 -9.49
N GLY A 248 33.52 -16.84 -10.66
CA GLY A 248 33.15 -18.21 -10.95
C GLY A 248 34.34 -19.17 -10.80
N LYS A 249 34.12 -20.31 -10.13
CA LYS A 249 35.12 -21.38 -9.98
C LYS A 249 34.85 -22.50 -10.97
N GLY A 250 35.91 -23.06 -11.55
CA GLY A 250 35.79 -24.15 -12.54
C GLY A 250 35.08 -23.71 -13.83
N VAL A 251 35.20 -22.43 -14.17
CA VAL A 251 34.61 -21.86 -15.38
C VAL A 251 35.70 -21.44 -16.36
N VAL A 252 35.37 -21.47 -17.65
CA VAL A 252 36.19 -20.89 -18.71
C VAL A 252 35.57 -19.56 -19.14
N HIS A 253 36.36 -18.49 -19.13
CA HIS A 253 35.95 -17.19 -19.62
C HIS A 253 36.33 -17.07 -21.09
N LEU A 254 35.33 -16.98 -21.96
CA LEU A 254 35.54 -16.81 -23.39
C LEU A 254 35.57 -15.33 -23.76
N ASP A 255 36.58 -14.96 -24.53
CA ASP A 255 36.62 -13.74 -25.32
C ASP A 255 36.16 -14.02 -26.76
N GLU A 256 36.10 -12.96 -27.57
CA GLU A 256 35.68 -13.03 -28.98
C GLU A 256 36.52 -14.02 -29.79
N ALA A 257 37.84 -13.97 -29.63
CA ALA A 257 38.78 -14.77 -30.39
C ALA A 257 38.65 -16.27 -30.06
N LEU A 258 38.48 -16.62 -28.79
CA LEU A 258 38.29 -18.00 -28.38
C LEU A 258 36.90 -18.52 -28.78
N ALA A 259 35.84 -17.73 -28.58
CA ALA A 259 34.49 -18.11 -29.00
C ALA A 259 34.40 -18.34 -30.52
N THR A 260 34.99 -17.45 -31.31
CA THR A 260 35.02 -17.58 -32.78
C THR A 260 35.75 -18.84 -33.23
N ARG A 261 36.93 -19.12 -32.66
CA ARG A 261 37.68 -20.35 -32.96
C ARG A 261 36.91 -21.61 -32.60
N ILE A 262 36.19 -21.61 -31.47
CA ILE A 262 35.35 -22.75 -31.08
C ILE A 262 34.21 -22.91 -32.10
N ALA A 263 33.52 -21.83 -32.46
CA ALA A 263 32.43 -21.87 -33.44
C ALA A 263 32.90 -22.42 -34.79
N GLU A 264 34.01 -21.90 -35.33
CA GLU A 264 34.61 -22.35 -36.59
C GLU A 264 35.01 -23.82 -36.55
N ALA A 265 35.64 -24.27 -35.46
CA ALA A 265 36.03 -25.67 -35.29
C ALA A 265 34.82 -26.62 -35.23
N CYS A 266 33.70 -26.15 -34.68
CA CYS A 266 32.47 -26.94 -34.57
C CYS A 266 31.70 -27.05 -35.90
N LEU A 267 31.81 -26.10 -36.83
CA LEU A 267 31.05 -26.11 -38.10
C LEU A 267 31.30 -27.37 -38.95
N ALA A 268 32.51 -27.91 -38.91
CA ALA A 268 32.89 -29.09 -39.68
C ALA A 268 32.50 -30.42 -38.98
N GLN A 269 31.93 -30.37 -37.77
CA GLN A 269 31.71 -31.54 -36.92
C GLN A 269 30.22 -31.87 -36.76
N ARG A 270 29.92 -33.14 -36.53
CA ARG A 270 28.57 -33.58 -36.13
C ARG A 270 28.47 -33.59 -34.61
N ALA A 271 27.48 -32.89 -34.06
CA ALA A 271 27.15 -32.99 -32.64
C ALA A 271 26.42 -34.30 -32.33
N ARG A 272 26.64 -34.85 -31.15
CA ARG A 272 25.95 -36.03 -30.63
C ARG A 272 25.19 -35.68 -29.35
N VAL A 273 23.94 -36.09 -29.27
CA VAL A 273 23.16 -36.00 -28.02
C VAL A 273 23.76 -36.96 -27.00
N THR A 274 24.25 -36.42 -25.88
CA THR A 274 24.87 -37.19 -24.80
C THR A 274 23.90 -37.53 -23.68
N ASP A 275 22.89 -36.71 -23.45
CA ASP A 275 21.87 -36.88 -22.41
C ASP A 275 20.55 -36.21 -22.84
N VAL A 276 19.42 -36.81 -22.43
CA VAL A 276 18.07 -36.25 -22.61
C VAL A 276 17.30 -36.50 -21.32
N GLN A 277 16.83 -35.42 -20.68
CA GLN A 277 16.11 -35.50 -19.43
C GLN A 277 14.77 -34.77 -19.52
N GLU A 278 13.69 -35.51 -19.24
CA GLU A 278 12.34 -34.96 -19.09
C GLU A 278 11.95 -34.98 -17.60
N LYS A 279 11.51 -33.83 -17.10
CA LYS A 279 11.03 -33.69 -15.72
C LYS A 279 9.67 -32.99 -15.72
N PRO A 280 8.59 -33.67 -15.32
CA PRO A 280 7.31 -33.00 -15.14
C PRO A 280 7.43 -31.97 -14.01
N TYR A 281 6.80 -30.81 -14.17
CA TYR A 281 6.72 -29.79 -13.13
C TYR A 281 5.27 -29.36 -12.92
N THR A 282 4.96 -28.95 -11.70
CA THR A 282 3.64 -28.43 -11.33
C THR A 282 3.79 -27.02 -10.80
N ARG A 283 2.95 -26.11 -11.28
CA ARG A 283 2.89 -24.73 -10.79
C ARG A 283 1.61 -24.54 -9.99
N ARG A 284 1.75 -24.17 -8.71
CA ARG A 284 0.61 -23.81 -7.86
C ARG A 284 0.07 -22.43 -8.24
N PRO A 285 -1.26 -22.19 -8.12
CA PRO A 285 -1.83 -20.87 -8.31
C PRO A 285 -1.28 -19.89 -7.26
N SER A 286 -1.23 -18.61 -7.62
CA SER A 286 -0.90 -17.54 -6.69
C SER A 286 -2.00 -17.38 -5.63
N ALA A 287 -1.63 -16.90 -4.44
CA ALA A 287 -2.59 -16.53 -3.41
C ALA A 287 -3.50 -15.37 -3.88
N PRO A 288 -4.67 -15.17 -3.23
CA PRO A 288 -5.51 -13.99 -3.40
C PRO A 288 -4.74 -12.68 -3.14
N PHE A 289 -5.26 -11.58 -3.68
CA PHE A 289 -4.60 -10.29 -3.59
C PHE A 289 -4.63 -9.69 -2.17
N THR A 290 -3.46 -9.29 -1.69
CA THR A 290 -3.28 -8.26 -0.67
C THR A 290 -3.08 -6.89 -1.34
N THR A 291 -3.04 -5.81 -0.56
CA THR A 291 -2.77 -4.47 -1.10
C THR A 291 -1.44 -4.40 -1.86
N SER A 292 -0.39 -5.04 -1.36
CA SER A 292 0.95 -4.98 -1.97
C SER A 292 1.01 -5.75 -3.29
N THR A 293 0.44 -6.95 -3.33
CA THR A 293 0.43 -7.81 -4.52
C THR A 293 -0.51 -7.26 -5.60
N LEU A 294 -1.65 -6.66 -5.21
CA LEU A 294 -2.53 -5.93 -6.12
C LEU A 294 -1.78 -4.78 -6.80
N GLN A 295 -1.07 -3.94 -6.03
CA GLN A 295 -0.32 -2.81 -6.60
C GLN A 295 0.80 -3.27 -7.53
N GLN A 296 1.53 -4.33 -7.16
CA GLN A 296 2.58 -4.91 -8.00
C GLN A 296 2.03 -5.43 -9.33
N GLU A 297 0.96 -6.23 -9.30
CA GLU A 297 0.37 -6.79 -10.52
C GLU A 297 -0.34 -5.72 -11.37
N ALA A 298 -0.99 -4.73 -10.75
CA ALA A 298 -1.56 -3.60 -11.47
C ALA A 298 -0.48 -2.77 -12.17
N SER A 299 0.69 -2.59 -11.56
CA SER A 299 1.82 -1.93 -12.20
C SER A 299 2.40 -2.78 -13.34
N ARG A 300 2.63 -4.07 -13.10
CA ARG A 300 3.27 -4.98 -14.07
C ARG A 300 2.40 -5.24 -15.29
N LYS A 301 1.11 -5.53 -15.09
CA LYS A 301 0.17 -5.93 -16.16
C LYS A 301 -0.59 -4.77 -16.75
N LEU A 302 -1.05 -3.82 -15.92
CA LEU A 302 -1.95 -2.73 -16.34
C LEU A 302 -1.24 -1.37 -16.44
N ARG A 303 0.06 -1.30 -16.11
CA ARG A 303 0.85 -0.07 -16.11
C ARG A 303 0.28 1.04 -15.23
N LEU A 304 -0.47 0.66 -14.18
CA LEU A 304 -1.01 1.60 -13.21
C LEU A 304 0.04 1.93 -12.15
N SER A 305 0.18 3.22 -11.81
CA SER A 305 0.91 3.62 -10.60
C SER A 305 0.15 3.15 -9.35
N SER A 306 0.84 2.96 -8.23
CA SER A 306 0.21 2.60 -6.94
C SER A 306 -0.94 3.53 -6.58
N LYS A 307 -0.78 4.84 -6.80
CA LYS A 307 -1.84 5.85 -6.56
C LYS A 307 -3.08 5.59 -7.42
N ASN A 308 -2.90 5.31 -8.71
CA ASN A 308 -4.02 5.07 -9.61
C ASN A 308 -4.70 3.72 -9.32
N ALA A 309 -3.92 2.67 -9.04
CA ALA A 309 -4.44 1.37 -8.65
C ALA A 309 -5.32 1.47 -7.38
N MET A 310 -4.84 2.13 -6.33
CA MET A 310 -5.62 2.33 -5.10
C MET A 310 -6.85 3.22 -5.30
N ARG A 311 -6.78 4.23 -6.17
CA ARG A 311 -7.94 5.05 -6.51
C ARG A 311 -9.04 4.26 -7.22
N VAL A 312 -8.67 3.34 -8.12
CA VAL A 312 -9.63 2.44 -8.78
C VAL A 312 -10.20 1.45 -7.76
N ALA A 313 -9.35 0.83 -6.96
CA ALA A 313 -9.78 -0.11 -5.92
C ALA A 313 -10.74 0.52 -4.89
N GLN A 314 -10.46 1.77 -4.46
CA GLN A 314 -11.39 2.53 -3.61
C GLN A 314 -12.78 2.64 -4.25
N ARG A 315 -12.86 3.03 -5.53
CA ARG A 315 -14.14 3.13 -6.22
C ARG A 315 -14.84 1.78 -6.33
N LEU A 316 -14.09 0.72 -6.61
CA LEU A 316 -14.67 -0.63 -6.69
C LEU A 316 -15.26 -1.05 -5.33
N TYR A 317 -14.53 -0.82 -4.24
CA TYR A 317 -15.00 -1.11 -2.88
C TYR A 317 -16.23 -0.27 -2.50
N GLU A 318 -16.20 1.04 -2.70
CA GLU A 318 -17.31 1.94 -2.33
C GLU A 318 -18.62 1.68 -3.11
N ASN A 319 -18.51 1.06 -4.29
CA ASN A 319 -19.66 0.64 -5.10
C ASN A 319 -20.01 -0.85 -4.91
N GLY A 320 -19.38 -1.55 -3.95
CA GLY A 320 -19.72 -2.93 -3.60
C GLY A 320 -19.20 -4.01 -4.56
N TYR A 321 -18.19 -3.73 -5.39
CA TYR A 321 -17.64 -4.70 -6.35
C TYR A 321 -16.55 -5.60 -5.77
N ILE A 322 -15.82 -5.14 -4.75
CA ILE A 322 -14.72 -5.89 -4.13
C ILE A 322 -14.76 -5.71 -2.60
N THR A 323 -14.06 -6.58 -1.89
CA THR A 323 -13.75 -6.43 -0.46
C THR A 323 -12.75 -5.29 -0.22
N TYR A 324 -12.51 -4.97 1.06
CA TYR A 324 -11.66 -3.88 1.47
C TYR A 324 -10.22 -3.98 0.92
N MET A 325 -9.79 -2.95 0.18
CA MET A 325 -8.53 -2.97 -0.59
C MET A 325 -7.27 -2.65 0.24
N ARG A 326 -7.40 -2.33 1.52
CA ARG A 326 -6.27 -2.08 2.44
C ARG A 326 -6.15 -3.24 3.43
N THR A 327 -5.59 -4.34 2.96
CA THR A 327 -5.46 -5.61 3.69
C THR A 327 -4.11 -6.27 3.41
N ASP A 328 -3.57 -6.91 4.44
CA ASP A 328 -2.41 -7.82 4.39
C ASP A 328 -2.82 -9.29 4.44
N SER A 329 -4.11 -9.59 4.60
CA SER A 329 -4.66 -10.95 4.61
C SER A 329 -4.87 -11.48 3.19
N THR A 330 -4.50 -12.75 2.99
CA THR A 330 -4.83 -13.54 1.79
C THR A 330 -6.01 -14.48 2.01
N THR A 331 -6.66 -14.40 3.18
CA THR A 331 -7.75 -15.29 3.57
C THR A 331 -9.01 -14.98 2.76
N LEU A 332 -9.72 -16.02 2.35
CA LEU A 332 -11.04 -15.93 1.74
C LEU A 332 -12.10 -16.44 2.73
N SER A 333 -13.27 -15.81 2.72
CA SER A 333 -14.43 -16.34 3.43
C SER A 333 -14.94 -17.60 2.74
N ASP A 334 -15.67 -18.45 3.46
CA ASP A 334 -16.29 -19.66 2.89
C ASP A 334 -17.13 -19.31 1.66
N ALA A 335 -17.95 -18.25 1.75
CA ALA A 335 -18.77 -17.76 0.65
C ALA A 335 -17.96 -17.40 -0.59
N ALA A 336 -16.75 -16.84 -0.44
CA ALA A 336 -15.88 -16.51 -1.56
C ALA A 336 -15.20 -17.74 -2.19
N THR A 337 -15.05 -18.84 -1.44
CA THR A 337 -14.45 -20.09 -1.94
C THR A 337 -15.45 -21.03 -2.61
N THR A 338 -16.74 -20.91 -2.29
CA THR A 338 -17.81 -21.78 -2.81
C THR A 338 -18.58 -21.19 -4.00
N ALA A 339 -18.32 -19.92 -4.35
CA ALA A 339 -19.04 -19.16 -5.38
C ALA A 339 -18.64 -19.53 -6.82
#